data_AF-A0A4R7ISX8-F1
#
_entry.id   AF-A0A4R7ISX8-F1
#
_cell.length_a   1.000
_cell.length_b   1.000
_cell.length_c   1.000
_cell.angle_alpha   90.00
_cell.angle_beta   90.00
_cell.angle_gamma   90.00
#
_symmetry.space_group_name_H-M   'P 1'
#
loop_
_entity.id
_entity.type
_entity.pdbx_description
1 polymer ?
#
loop_
_entity_poly.entity_id
_entity_poly.type
_entity_poly.pdbx_seq_one_letter_code
_entity_poly.pdbx_strand_id
1 'polypeptide(L)' 'MSGARHRGTKGTEVVTGATGGMGRAAARAFGARGAAVAAAALAGGLRRRAG' A
#
# COMPACT_ATOMS: atom_id res chain seq x y z
N MET A 1 -10.03 -9.28 18.01
CA MET A 1 -9.31 -8.84 16.79
C MET A 1 -7.87 -8.52 17.17
N SER A 2 -6.91 -9.41 16.86
CA SER A 2 -5.48 -9.18 17.13
C SER A 2 -4.82 -8.68 15.85
N GLY A 3 -4.61 -7.37 15.74
CA GLY A 3 -3.78 -6.79 14.69
C GLY A 3 -2.32 -6.86 15.12
N ALA A 4 -1.49 -7.56 14.34
CA ALA A 4 -0.05 -7.60 14.55
C ALA A 4 0.49 -6.16 14.59
N ARG A 5 0.82 -5.68 15.79
CA ARG A 5 1.44 -4.36 15.95
C ARG A 5 2.85 -4.50 15.38
N HIS A 6 3.20 -3.65 14.41
CA HIS A 6 4.57 -3.48 13.91
C HIS A 6 5.49 -3.18 15.10
N ARG A 7 6.08 -4.22 15.66
CA ARG A 7 7.08 -4.13 16.71
C ARG A 7 8.41 -3.83 16.00
N GLY A 8 8.69 -2.55 15.77
CA GLY A 8 10.05 -2.05 15.55
C GLY A 8 10.80 -2.54 14.30
N THR A 9 10.13 -2.98 13.24
CA THR A 9 10.82 -3.30 11.98
C THR A 9 11.22 -2.01 11.27
N LYS A 10 12.51 -1.76 11.11
CA LYS A 10 13.09 -0.71 10.23
C LYS A 10 12.85 -1.02 8.73
N GLY A 11 11.72 -1.65 8.41
CA GLY A 11 11.37 -2.11 7.07
C GLY A 11 10.50 -1.09 6.34
N THR A 12 10.53 -1.16 5.01
CA THR A 12 9.67 -0.38 4.14
C THR A 12 8.39 -1.17 3.84
N GLU A 13 7.23 -0.58 4.09
CA GLU A 13 5.93 -1.14 3.73
C GLU A 13 5.69 -0.95 2.24
N VAL A 14 5.43 -2.04 1.49
CA VAL A 14 5.05 -1.96 0.08
C VAL A 14 3.54 -2.08 -0.05
N VAL A 15 2.90 -1.03 -0.54
CA VAL A 15 1.44 -1.01 -0.75
C VAL A 15 1.14 -1.09 -2.24
N THR A 16 0.62 -2.22 -2.68
CA THR A 16 0.14 -2.41 -4.06
C THR A 16 -1.26 -1.80 -4.24
N GLY A 17 -1.59 -1.38 -5.46
CA GLY A 17 -2.90 -0.77 -5.75
C GLY A 17 -3.11 0.56 -5.01
N ALA A 18 -2.03 1.26 -4.65
CA ALA A 18 -2.06 2.51 -3.90
C ALA A 18 -2.76 3.67 -4.63
N THR A 19 -3.07 3.52 -5.92
CA THR A 19 -3.90 4.44 -6.70
C THR A 19 -5.40 4.28 -6.42
N GLY A 20 -5.84 3.13 -5.88
CA GLY A 20 -7.22 2.88 -5.50
C GLY A 20 -7.55 3.34 -4.08
N GLY A 21 -8.83 3.40 -3.73
CA GLY A 21 -9.30 3.92 -2.43
C GLY A 21 -8.70 3.21 -1.22
N MET A 22 -8.77 1.87 -1.19
CA MET A 22 -8.23 1.07 -0.07
C MET A 22 -6.70 1.11 0.01
N GLY A 23 -6.01 0.96 -1.13
CA GLY A 23 -4.54 1.01 -1.16
C GLY A 23 -4.02 2.38 -0.70
N ARG A 24 -4.66 3.48 -1.13
CA ARG A 24 -4.31 4.82 -0.69
C ARG A 24 -4.53 5.02 0.82
N ALA A 25 -5.66 4.53 1.35
CA ALA A 25 -5.97 4.62 2.77
C ALA A 25 -4.97 3.80 3.62
N ALA A 26 -4.62 2.60 3.17
CA ALA A 26 -3.64 1.76 3.82
C ALA A 26 -2.25 2.43 3.85
N ALA A 27 -1.76 2.93 2.71
CA ALA A 27 -0.48 3.64 2.62
C ALA A 27 -0.40 4.82 3.60
N ARG A 28 -1.49 5.60 3.73
CA ARG A 28 -1.58 6.70 4.70
C ARG A 28 -1.54 6.21 6.14
N ALA A 29 -2.25 5.13 6.45
CA ALA A 29 -2.26 4.55 7.80
C ALA A 29 -0.90 3.96 8.20
N PHE A 30 -0.12 3.43 7.25
CA PHE A 30 1.27 3.01 7.48
C PHE A 30 2.19 4.22 7.70
N GLY A 31 2.10 5.25 6.85
CA GLY A 31 2.91 6.47 7.01
C GLY A 31 2.62 7.23 8.31
N ALA A 32 1.36 7.30 8.74
CA ALA A 32 0.97 7.93 10.01
C ALA A 32 1.54 7.19 11.24
N ARG A 33 1.93 5.92 11.09
CA ARG A 33 2.62 5.13 12.13
C ARG A 33 4.15 5.27 12.06
N GLY A 34 4.67 6.14 11.18
CA GLY A 34 6.09 6.37 11.00
C GLY A 34 6.79 5.35 10.09
N ALA A 35 6.05 4.51 9.37
CA ALA A 35 6.64 3.58 8.42
C ALA A 35 7.13 4.31 7.15
N ALA A 36 8.28 3.88 6.61
CA ALA A 36 8.63 4.21 5.24
C ALA A 36 7.70 3.41 4.30
N VAL A 37 7.04 4.08 3.35
CA VAL A 37 6.04 3.45 2.47
C VAL A 37 6.45 3.57 1.01
N ALA A 38 6.58 2.43 0.33
CA ALA A 38 6.69 2.35 -1.12
C ALA A 38 5.32 2.05 -1.73
N ALA A 39 4.78 2.99 -2.49
CA ALA A 39 3.52 2.81 -3.21
C ALA A 39 3.79 2.15 -4.58
N ALA A 40 3.30 0.94 -4.77
CA ALA A 40 3.35 0.24 -6.04
C ALA A 40 1.99 0.34 -6.74
N ALA A 41 1.97 1.01 -7.88
CA ALA A 41 0.82 1.05 -8.76
C ALA A 41 1.24 0.58 -10.15
N LEU A 42 0.38 -0.18 -10.83
CA LEU A 42 0.58 -0.44 -12.26
C LEU A 42 0.50 0.92 -12.98
N ALA A 43 1.62 1.37 -13.55
CA ALA A 43 1.69 2.61 -14.33
C ALA A 43 0.93 2.49 -15.69
N GLY A 44 0.48 1.30 -16.06
CA GLY A 44 -0.32 1.06 -17.24
C GLY A 44 -1.66 0.47 -16.83
N GLY A 45 -2.75 1.15 -17.19
CA GLY A 45 -4.08 0.57 -17.11
C GLY A 45 -4.07 -0.74 -17.87
N LEU A 46 -4.32 -1.84 -17.14
CA LEU A 46 -4.70 -3.11 -17.74
C LEU A 46 -6.08 -2.89 -18.38
N ARG A 47 -6.12 -2.17 -19.51
CA ARG A 47 -7.26 -2.21 -20.41
C ARG A 47 -7.31 -3.66 -20.85
N ARG A 48 -8.19 -4.45 -20.23
CA ARG A 48 -8.61 -5.72 -20.82
C ARG A 48 -9.05 -5.35 -22.22
N ARG A 49 -8.26 -5.75 -23.22
CA ARG A 49 -8.67 -5.80 -24.61
C ARG A 49 -9.83 -6.80 -24.60
N ALA A 50 -11.04 -6.30 -24.43
CA ALA A 50 -12.22 -6.99 -24.89
C ALA A 50 -12.13 -6.90 -26.41
N GLY A 51 -11.63 -7.97 -27.01
CA GLY A 51 -11.60 -8.22 -28.44
C GLY A 51 -12.10 -9.64 -28.64
#